data_AF-A0A348RZ60-F1
#
_entry.id   AF-A0A348RZ60-F1
#
_cell.length_a   1.000
_cell.length_b   1.000
_cell.length_c   1.000
_cell.angle_alpha   90.00
_cell.angle_beta   90.00
_cell.angle_gamma   90.00
#
_symmetry.space_group_name_H-M   'P 1'
#
loop_
_entity.id
_entity.type
_entity.pdbx_description
1 polymer ?
#
loop_
_entity_poly.entity_id
_entity_poly.type
_entity_poly.pdbx_seq_one_letter_code
_entity_poly.pdbx_strand_id
1 'polypeptide(L)'
;KVVYIYLKQLEEAEVVVINKMETISEADLNHLIDRLDSEYPGKKVMAISAREGTGLESWLRHIQASEPLSETAMDVDYELYAEGEALLGWLNATVELKSTAAFNGNEWIKDIALKLQQQLKSNSAEVAHLKMTLSPNKGLDDIAVINLVRNDFIPELSQELPEDITEGQVIINLRAEANPTLLKQAVIEAIQQMETDHPQVKGTLDHVEHFRPGKPEPTYRLSEAVDS
;
A
#
# COMPACT_ATOMS: atom_id res chain seq x y z
N LYS A 1 14.35 13.91 0.05
CA LYS A 1 13.96 13.32 1.35
C LYS A 1 13.57 11.84 1.20
N VAL A 2 12.63 11.49 0.32
CA VAL A 2 12.26 10.08 0.00
C VAL A 2 13.43 9.22 -0.49
N VAL A 3 14.28 9.74 -1.39
CA VAL A 3 15.47 9.03 -1.90
C VAL A 3 16.47 8.70 -0.79
N TYR A 4 16.63 9.59 0.22
CA TYR A 4 17.54 9.35 1.33
C TYR A 4 17.07 8.17 2.20
N ILE A 5 15.77 8.07 2.44
CA ILE A 5 15.14 6.98 3.19
C ILE A 5 15.28 5.66 2.44
N TYR A 6 14.99 5.66 1.14
CA TYR A 6 15.14 4.48 0.28
C TYR A 6 16.59 3.95 0.28
N LEU A 7 17.58 4.84 0.16
CA LEU A 7 18.99 4.44 0.18
C LEU A 7 19.42 3.90 1.56
N LYS A 8 18.89 4.46 2.66
CA LYS A 8 19.15 3.95 4.02
C LYS A 8 18.51 2.58 4.26
N GLN A 9 17.30 2.34 3.76
CA GLN A 9 16.65 1.03 3.81
C GLN A 9 17.47 -0.04 3.07
N LEU A 10 18.03 0.30 1.91
CA LEU A 10 18.94 -0.60 1.19
C LEU A 10 20.23 -0.83 1.97
N GLU A 11 20.79 0.21 2.61
CA GLU A 11 22.00 0.12 3.45
C GLU A 11 21.80 -0.73 4.72
N GLU A 12 20.59 -0.78 5.26
CA GLU A 12 20.23 -1.56 6.46
C GLU A 12 19.84 -3.01 6.13
N ALA A 13 19.28 -3.25 4.94
CA ALA A 13 18.76 -4.57 4.58
C ALA A 13 19.84 -5.65 4.59
N GLU A 14 19.62 -6.77 5.30
CA GLU A 14 20.49 -7.95 5.18
C GLU A 14 20.33 -8.63 3.81
N VAL A 15 19.12 -8.55 3.28
CA VAL A 15 18.72 -9.13 2.00
C VAL A 15 17.87 -8.12 1.23
N VAL A 16 18.22 -7.86 -0.02
CA VAL A 16 17.42 -7.05 -0.94
C VAL A 16 16.71 -7.98 -1.91
N VAL A 17 15.37 -7.96 -1.87
CA VAL A 17 14.53 -8.81 -2.73
C VAL A 17 13.88 -7.96 -3.81
N ILE A 18 14.30 -8.14 -5.05
CA ILE A 18 13.72 -7.52 -6.24
C ILE A 18 12.51 -8.35 -6.65
N ASN A 19 11.31 -7.88 -6.32
CA ASN A 19 10.05 -8.51 -6.72
C ASN A 19 9.56 -7.99 -8.08
N LYS A 20 8.61 -8.71 -8.69
CA LYS A 20 8.05 -8.44 -10.02
C LYS A 20 9.10 -8.51 -11.14
N MET A 21 10.05 -9.45 -11.05
CA MET A 21 11.13 -9.59 -12.05
C MET A 21 10.61 -9.79 -13.48
N GLU A 22 9.39 -10.30 -13.65
CA GLU A 22 8.70 -10.47 -14.94
C GLU A 22 8.33 -9.14 -15.64
N THR A 23 8.41 -8.01 -14.93
CA THR A 23 8.03 -6.69 -15.46
C THR A 23 9.19 -5.94 -16.12
N ILE A 24 10.41 -6.47 -16.02
CA ILE A 24 11.62 -5.85 -16.57
C ILE A 24 12.40 -6.83 -17.45
N SER A 25 13.24 -6.31 -18.35
CA SER A 25 14.07 -7.17 -19.20
C SER A 25 15.17 -7.85 -18.39
N GLU A 26 15.64 -9.01 -18.86
CA GLU A 26 16.77 -9.72 -18.23
C GLU A 26 18.04 -8.85 -18.16
N ALA A 27 18.27 -8.02 -19.19
CA ALA A 27 19.39 -7.10 -19.22
C ALA A 27 19.28 -6.00 -18.13
N ASP A 28 18.09 -5.43 -17.95
CA ASP A 28 17.86 -4.39 -16.93
C ASP A 28 17.90 -4.98 -15.51
N LEU A 29 17.40 -6.20 -15.33
CA LEU A 29 17.47 -6.91 -14.06
C LEU A 29 18.93 -7.17 -13.65
N ASN A 30 19.75 -7.68 -14.58
CA ASN A 30 21.16 -7.92 -14.31
C ASN A 30 21.89 -6.62 -13.98
N HIS A 31 21.62 -5.54 -14.74
CA HIS A 31 22.18 -4.23 -14.44
C HIS A 31 21.77 -3.69 -13.06
N LEU A 32 20.52 -3.92 -12.64
CA LEU A 32 20.05 -3.54 -11.31
C LEU A 32 20.76 -4.35 -10.21
N ILE A 33 20.91 -5.66 -10.40
CA ILE A 33 21.62 -6.55 -9.46
C ILE A 33 23.08 -6.10 -9.34
N ASP A 34 23.79 -5.93 -10.45
CA ASP A 34 25.19 -5.49 -10.46
C ASP A 34 25.37 -4.15 -9.74
N ARG A 35 24.41 -3.24 -9.88
CA ARG A 35 24.45 -1.94 -9.21
C ARG A 35 24.23 -2.07 -7.71
N LEU A 36 23.28 -2.89 -7.28
CA LEU A 36 23.03 -3.14 -5.86
C LEU A 36 24.23 -3.82 -5.20
N ASP A 37 24.86 -4.79 -5.88
CA ASP A 37 26.05 -5.46 -5.39
C ASP A 37 27.26 -4.50 -5.29
N SER A 38 27.40 -3.58 -6.25
CA SER A 38 28.47 -2.57 -6.22
C SER A 38 28.26 -1.48 -5.17
N GLU A 39 27.02 -1.03 -4.97
CA GLU A 39 26.71 0.06 -4.02
C GLU A 39 26.59 -0.45 -2.58
N TYR A 40 26.24 -1.73 -2.40
CA TYR A 40 26.04 -2.35 -1.09
C TYR A 40 26.77 -3.72 -0.97
N PRO A 41 28.11 -3.72 -0.98
CA PRO A 41 28.89 -4.94 -0.96
C PRO A 41 28.61 -5.80 0.28
N GLY A 42 28.40 -7.09 0.08
CA GLY A 42 28.14 -8.06 1.15
C GLY A 42 26.66 -8.28 1.47
N LYS A 43 25.74 -7.52 0.87
CA LYS A 43 24.30 -7.80 0.94
C LYS A 43 23.91 -8.88 -0.03
N LYS A 44 22.91 -9.68 0.35
CA LYS A 44 22.37 -10.70 -0.56
C LYS A 44 21.25 -10.09 -1.40
N VAL A 45 21.44 -10.05 -2.72
CA VAL A 45 20.40 -9.64 -3.66
C VAL A 45 19.72 -10.88 -4.24
N MET A 46 18.38 -10.88 -4.26
CA MET A 46 17.56 -11.96 -4.82
C MET A 46 16.50 -11.39 -5.75
N ALA A 47 16.25 -12.03 -6.89
CA ALA A 47 15.15 -11.67 -7.78
C ALA A 47 14.02 -12.71 -7.67
N ILE A 48 12.78 -12.25 -7.54
CA ILE A 48 11.60 -13.10 -7.44
C ILE A 48 10.45 -12.57 -8.32
N SER A 49 9.54 -13.48 -8.65
CA SER A 49 8.18 -13.15 -9.06
C SER A 49 7.22 -13.74 -8.05
N ALA A 50 6.64 -12.90 -7.20
CA ALA A 50 5.58 -13.35 -6.29
C ALA A 50 4.32 -13.80 -7.05
N ARG A 51 4.13 -13.30 -8.29
CA ARG A 51 2.98 -13.62 -9.15
C ARG A 51 3.14 -14.97 -9.83
N GLU A 52 4.27 -15.20 -10.48
CA GLU A 52 4.54 -16.42 -11.24
C GLU A 52 5.18 -17.52 -10.37
N GLY A 53 5.56 -17.19 -9.13
CA GLY A 53 6.17 -18.11 -8.17
C GLY A 53 7.68 -18.28 -8.32
N THR A 54 8.29 -17.69 -9.34
CA THR A 54 9.73 -17.79 -9.62
C THR A 54 10.56 -17.22 -8.48
N GLY A 55 11.58 -17.95 -8.02
CA GLY A 55 12.52 -17.49 -6.98
C GLY A 55 11.98 -17.54 -5.54
N LEU A 56 10.67 -17.76 -5.34
CA LEU A 56 10.05 -17.80 -4.01
C LEU A 56 10.62 -18.91 -3.12
N GLU A 57 10.82 -20.11 -3.66
CA GLU A 57 11.32 -21.24 -2.87
C GLU A 57 12.74 -20.96 -2.34
N SER A 58 13.60 -20.37 -3.17
CA SER A 58 14.95 -19.98 -2.75
C SER A 58 14.92 -18.88 -1.69
N TRP A 59 14.00 -17.93 -1.83
CA TRP A 59 13.81 -16.85 -0.87
C TRP A 59 13.27 -17.37 0.48
N LEU A 60 12.26 -18.23 0.46
CA LEU A 60 11.69 -18.86 1.66
C LEU A 60 12.72 -19.73 2.38
N ARG A 61 13.52 -20.53 1.65
CA ARG A 61 14.63 -21.28 2.22
C ARG A 61 15.66 -20.38 2.89
N HIS A 62 15.89 -19.20 2.32
CA HIS A 62 16.82 -18.24 2.93
C HIS A 62 16.26 -17.69 4.24
N ILE A 63 14.99 -17.27 4.27
CA ILE A 63 14.32 -16.82 5.51
C ILE A 63 14.38 -17.89 6.59
N GLN A 64 14.13 -19.15 6.23
CA GLN A 64 14.13 -20.28 7.17
C GLN A 64 15.52 -20.63 7.71
N ALA A 65 16.58 -20.34 6.94
CA ALA A 65 17.96 -20.65 7.31
C ALA A 65 18.66 -19.50 8.04
N SER A 66 18.08 -18.30 8.02
CA SER A 66 18.62 -17.14 8.73
C SER A 66 18.32 -17.25 10.22
N GLU A 67 19.35 -17.34 11.05
CA GLU A 67 19.22 -17.08 12.49
C GLU A 67 19.12 -15.57 12.72
N PRO A 68 18.25 -15.07 13.62
CA PRO A 68 18.25 -13.66 13.99
C PRO A 68 19.57 -13.32 14.66
N LEU A 69 20.43 -12.55 13.99
CA LEU A 69 21.61 -11.98 14.62
C LEU A 69 21.18 -10.99 15.70
N SER A 70 21.71 -11.16 16.91
CA SER A 70 21.45 -10.25 18.02
C SER A 70 22.00 -8.85 17.72
N GLU A 71 21.11 -7.87 17.86
CA GLU A 71 21.34 -6.51 18.34
C GLU A 71 22.49 -5.70 17.73
N THR A 72 22.14 -4.89 16.74
CA THR A 72 22.38 -3.45 16.84
C THR A 72 21.10 -2.72 16.48
N ALA A 73 20.20 -2.59 17.46
CA ALA A 73 19.21 -1.52 17.42
C ALA A 73 19.98 -0.20 17.60
N MET A 74 20.41 0.42 16.51
CA MET A 74 21.08 1.72 16.53
C MET A 74 20.22 2.75 15.82
N ASP A 75 19.78 3.72 16.63
CA ASP A 75 19.13 5.01 16.33
C ASP A 75 18.53 5.15 14.93
N VAL A 76 17.34 4.58 14.75
CA VAL A 76 16.33 5.23 13.92
C VAL A 76 16.12 6.60 14.53
N ASP A 77 16.34 7.67 13.76
CA ASP A 77 15.98 9.02 14.18
C ASP A 77 14.45 9.11 14.25
N TYR A 78 13.91 8.64 15.38
CA TYR A 78 12.49 8.55 15.69
C TYR A 78 11.81 9.91 15.61
N GLU A 79 12.57 11.00 15.75
CA GLU A 79 12.06 12.35 15.63
C GLU A 79 11.70 12.68 14.17
N LEU A 80 12.55 12.29 13.22
CA LEU A 80 12.30 12.44 11.78
C LEU A 80 11.22 11.46 11.25
N TYR A 81 11.16 10.23 11.78
CA TYR A 81 10.10 9.26 11.50
C TYR A 81 8.72 9.79 11.92
N ALA A 82 8.64 10.33 13.14
CA ALA A 82 7.43 10.89 13.70
C ALA A 82 6.98 12.19 12.99
N GLU A 83 7.90 13.01 12.47
CA GLU A 83 7.57 14.22 11.73
C GLU A 83 6.91 13.93 10.38
N GLY A 84 7.35 12.88 9.67
CA GLY A 84 6.74 12.46 8.40
C GLY A 84 5.36 11.82 8.58
N GLU A 85 5.19 10.93 9.56
CA GLU A 85 3.89 10.31 9.84
C GLU A 85 2.86 11.29 10.41
N ALA A 86 3.30 12.30 11.19
CA ALA A 86 2.41 13.31 11.76
C ALA A 86 1.74 14.20 10.69
N LEU A 87 2.31 14.28 9.48
CA LEU A 87 1.73 14.99 8.35
C LEU A 87 0.66 14.17 7.61
N LEU A 88 0.70 12.84 7.74
CA LEU A 88 -0.21 11.94 7.04
C LEU A 88 -1.54 11.80 7.78
N GLY A 89 -2.62 12.15 7.10
CA GLY A 89 -3.96 11.71 7.49
C GLY A 89 -4.15 10.25 7.12
N TRP A 90 -4.73 9.48 8.04
CA TRP A 90 -5.11 8.10 7.82
C TRP A 90 -6.63 8.02 7.75
N LEU A 91 -7.14 7.22 6.82
CA LEU A 91 -8.55 6.91 6.71
C LEU A 91 -8.74 5.42 6.42
N ASN A 92 -9.60 4.80 7.24
CA ASN A 92 -10.16 3.48 7.00
C ASN A 92 -11.67 3.66 6.84
N ALA A 93 -12.24 3.13 5.76
CA ALA A 93 -13.67 3.20 5.54
C ALA A 93 -14.22 1.91 4.94
N THR A 94 -15.49 1.66 5.24
CA THR A 94 -16.26 0.57 4.67
C THR A 94 -17.48 1.15 3.96
N VAL A 95 -17.62 0.82 2.68
CA VAL A 95 -18.74 1.28 1.84
C VAL A 95 -19.52 0.07 1.37
N GLU A 96 -20.80 0.02 1.71
CA GLU A 96 -21.75 -0.98 1.22
C GLU A 96 -22.29 -0.56 -0.14
N LEU A 97 -22.13 -1.42 -1.15
CA LEU A 97 -22.65 -1.23 -2.49
C LEU A 97 -23.92 -2.05 -2.68
N LYS A 98 -24.96 -1.41 -3.20
CA LYS A 98 -26.17 -2.07 -3.68
C LYS A 98 -26.58 -1.50 -5.01
N SER A 99 -26.86 -2.38 -5.97
CA SER A 99 -27.30 -1.99 -7.29
C SER A 99 -28.63 -2.62 -7.69
N THR A 100 -29.40 -1.89 -8.49
CA THR A 100 -30.66 -2.36 -9.09
C THR A 100 -30.43 -3.23 -10.33
N ALA A 101 -29.20 -3.28 -10.86
CA ALA A 101 -28.79 -4.09 -12.00
C ALA A 101 -27.36 -4.64 -11.78
N ALA A 102 -26.97 -5.66 -12.54
CA ALA A 102 -25.58 -6.11 -12.53
C ALA A 102 -24.67 -5.02 -13.11
N PHE A 103 -23.49 -4.84 -12.53
CA PHE A 103 -22.49 -3.87 -12.97
C PHE A 103 -21.07 -4.45 -12.86
N ASN A 104 -20.16 -3.90 -13.66
CA ASN A 104 -18.75 -4.26 -13.64
C ASN A 104 -18.07 -3.67 -12.40
N GLY A 105 -17.81 -4.50 -11.40
CA GLY A 105 -17.15 -4.08 -10.16
C GLY A 105 -15.69 -3.64 -10.36
N ASN A 106 -14.98 -4.18 -11.35
CA ASN A 106 -13.61 -3.81 -11.68
C ASN A 106 -13.52 -2.39 -12.24
N GLU A 107 -14.46 -2.02 -13.11
CA GLU A 107 -14.56 -0.65 -13.63
C GLU A 107 -14.98 0.32 -12.52
N TRP A 108 -15.97 -0.06 -11.71
CA TRP A 108 -16.44 0.79 -10.62
C TRP A 108 -15.34 1.12 -9.59
N ILE A 109 -14.56 0.11 -9.14
CA ILE A 109 -13.49 0.33 -8.16
C ILE A 109 -12.33 1.15 -8.76
N LYS A 110 -12.12 1.08 -10.07
CA LYS A 110 -11.15 1.90 -10.79
C LYS A 110 -11.60 3.36 -10.91
N ASP A 111 -12.87 3.58 -11.24
CA ASP A 111 -13.45 4.92 -11.36
C ASP A 111 -13.43 5.67 -10.03
N ILE A 112 -13.82 5.03 -8.92
CA ILE A 112 -13.77 5.68 -7.61
C ILE A 112 -12.32 5.97 -7.18
N ALA A 113 -11.35 5.11 -7.52
CA ALA A 113 -9.93 5.37 -7.25
C ALA A 113 -9.43 6.62 -8.01
N LEU A 114 -9.82 6.77 -9.27
CA LEU A 114 -9.49 7.93 -10.10
C LEU A 114 -10.14 9.20 -9.56
N LYS A 115 -11.40 9.14 -9.13
CA LYS A 115 -12.09 10.29 -8.50
C LYS A 115 -11.43 10.72 -7.20
N LEU A 116 -11.10 9.77 -6.32
CA LEU A 116 -10.37 10.04 -5.09
C LEU A 116 -9.02 10.70 -5.37
N GLN A 117 -8.26 10.16 -6.32
CA GLN A 117 -6.99 10.75 -6.75
C GLN A 117 -7.16 12.18 -7.25
N GLN A 118 -8.14 12.43 -8.13
CA GLN A 118 -8.41 13.76 -8.68
C GLN A 118 -8.81 14.75 -7.57
N GLN A 119 -9.71 14.36 -6.67
CA GLN A 119 -10.14 15.22 -5.56
C GLN A 119 -9.00 15.55 -4.60
N LEU A 120 -8.17 14.57 -4.24
CA LEU A 120 -7.00 14.79 -3.40
C LEU A 120 -6.00 15.72 -4.10
N LYS A 121 -5.73 15.49 -5.39
CA LYS A 121 -4.87 16.37 -6.20
C LYS A 121 -5.39 17.81 -6.28
N SER A 122 -6.70 18.00 -6.47
CA SER A 122 -7.34 19.33 -6.50
C SER A 122 -7.25 20.07 -5.16
N ASN A 123 -7.11 19.33 -4.06
CA ASN A 123 -6.91 19.88 -2.72
C ASN A 123 -5.43 19.98 -2.32
N SER A 124 -4.49 19.79 -3.27
CA SER A 124 -3.04 19.75 -3.03
C SER A 124 -2.62 18.70 -1.99
N ALA A 125 -3.40 17.62 -1.84
CA ALA A 125 -3.10 16.50 -0.97
C ALA A 125 -2.38 15.40 -1.76
N GLU A 126 -1.18 15.02 -1.31
CA GLU A 126 -0.41 13.94 -1.94
C GLU A 126 -0.84 12.57 -1.41
N VAL A 127 -1.30 11.67 -2.29
CA VAL A 127 -1.56 10.27 -1.92
C VAL A 127 -0.22 9.59 -1.65
N ALA A 128 -0.06 9.05 -0.45
CA ALA A 128 1.07 8.20 -0.10
C ALA A 128 0.73 6.71 -0.29
N HIS A 129 -0.49 6.32 0.03
CA HIS A 129 -0.97 4.95 -0.17
C HIS A 129 -2.49 4.90 -0.17
N LEU A 130 -3.07 4.38 -1.24
CA LEU A 130 -4.47 3.99 -1.33
C LEU A 130 -4.52 2.51 -1.72
N LYS A 131 -5.21 1.72 -0.91
CA LYS A 131 -5.62 0.36 -1.24
C LYS A 131 -7.13 0.28 -1.09
N MET A 132 -7.81 -0.30 -2.06
CA MET A 132 -9.22 -0.66 -1.93
C MET A 132 -9.43 -2.12 -2.29
N THR A 133 -10.36 -2.75 -1.59
CA THR A 133 -10.76 -4.13 -1.83
C THR A 133 -12.27 -4.19 -1.93
N LEU A 134 -12.77 -4.67 -3.06
CA LEU A 134 -14.18 -4.93 -3.31
C LEU A 134 -14.43 -6.43 -3.20
N SER A 135 -15.32 -6.80 -2.28
CA SER A 135 -15.77 -8.18 -2.06
C SER A 135 -17.27 -8.26 -2.34
N PRO A 136 -17.75 -9.09 -3.28
CA PRO A 136 -19.17 -9.31 -3.50
C PRO A 136 -19.80 -10.03 -2.31
N ASN A 137 -21.09 -9.80 -2.03
CA ASN A 137 -21.77 -10.53 -0.94
C ASN A 137 -22.06 -12.00 -1.29
N LYS A 138 -21.98 -12.36 -2.57
CA LYS A 138 -22.18 -13.72 -3.10
C LYS A 138 -20.99 -14.06 -4.01
N GLY A 139 -20.45 -15.27 -3.85
CA GLY A 139 -19.18 -15.67 -4.44
C GLY A 139 -18.13 -15.73 -3.34
N LEU A 140 -17.79 -16.95 -2.91
CA LEU A 140 -16.72 -17.16 -1.94
C LEU A 140 -15.39 -16.92 -2.67
N ASP A 141 -14.55 -16.05 -2.11
CA ASP A 141 -13.18 -15.73 -2.54
C ASP A 141 -13.00 -14.84 -3.80
N ASP A 142 -14.06 -14.36 -4.43
CA ASP A 142 -13.95 -13.39 -5.52
C ASP A 142 -13.71 -11.98 -4.95
N ILE A 143 -12.57 -11.35 -5.28
CA ILE A 143 -12.28 -9.96 -4.88
C ILE A 143 -11.64 -9.17 -6.02
N ALA A 144 -11.92 -7.86 -6.06
CA ALA A 144 -11.09 -6.92 -6.80
C ALA A 144 -10.23 -6.11 -5.83
N VAL A 145 -8.95 -5.94 -6.16
CA VAL A 145 -8.01 -5.16 -5.34
C VAL A 145 -7.31 -4.13 -6.21
N ILE A 146 -7.51 -2.86 -5.87
CA ILE A 146 -6.85 -1.74 -6.56
C ILE A 146 -5.89 -1.02 -5.61
N ASN A 147 -4.73 -0.63 -6.13
CA ASN A 147 -3.71 0.08 -5.38
C ASN A 147 -3.30 1.36 -6.13
N LEU A 148 -2.97 2.40 -5.36
CA LEU A 148 -2.40 3.63 -5.84
C LEU A 148 -1.39 4.15 -4.82
N VAL A 149 -0.12 4.25 -5.22
CA VAL A 149 0.98 4.63 -4.32
C VAL A 149 1.38 6.10 -4.44
N ARG A 150 0.94 6.83 -5.48
CA ARG A 150 1.15 8.28 -5.68
C ARG A 150 0.13 8.90 -6.63
N ASN A 151 -0.01 10.22 -6.62
CA ASN A 151 -0.97 10.97 -7.46
C ASN A 151 -0.63 11.07 -8.96
N ASP A 152 0.61 10.76 -9.35
CA ASP A 152 1.09 10.78 -10.74
C ASP A 152 1.01 9.40 -11.42
N PHE A 153 0.61 8.36 -10.68
CA PHE A 153 0.44 6.99 -11.19
C PHE A 153 -1.02 6.71 -11.54
N ILE A 154 -1.24 5.74 -12.44
CA ILE A 154 -2.58 5.22 -12.73
C ILE A 154 -2.92 4.16 -11.68
N PRO A 155 -4.12 4.17 -11.06
CA PRO A 155 -4.57 3.09 -10.20
C PRO A 155 -4.44 1.71 -10.88
N GLU A 156 -3.78 0.76 -10.21
CA GLU A 156 -3.46 -0.57 -10.74
C GLU A 156 -4.36 -1.62 -10.08
N LEU A 157 -5.12 -2.35 -10.89
CA LEU A 157 -5.85 -3.54 -10.45
C LEU A 157 -4.85 -4.70 -10.32
N SER A 158 -4.70 -5.18 -9.08
CA SER A 158 -3.87 -6.33 -8.74
C SER A 158 -4.65 -7.66 -8.73
N GLN A 159 -5.96 -7.58 -8.55
CA GLN A 159 -6.91 -8.69 -8.64
C GLN A 159 -8.22 -8.16 -9.23
N GLU A 160 -8.91 -9.01 -9.97
CA GLU A 160 -10.13 -8.67 -10.69
C GLU A 160 -11.24 -9.67 -10.36
N LEU A 161 -12.46 -9.16 -10.27
CA LEU A 161 -13.67 -9.99 -10.19
C LEU A 161 -13.88 -10.72 -11.52
N PRO A 162 -14.27 -12.00 -11.49
CA PRO A 162 -14.52 -12.77 -12.71
C PRO A 162 -15.85 -12.41 -13.39
N GLU A 163 -16.82 -11.88 -12.64
CA GLU A 163 -18.17 -11.60 -13.12
C GLU A 163 -18.69 -10.25 -12.60
N ASP A 164 -19.73 -9.74 -13.27
CA ASP A 164 -20.49 -8.57 -12.82
C ASP A 164 -21.22 -8.88 -11.51
N ILE A 165 -21.39 -7.85 -10.67
CA ILE A 165 -21.98 -7.97 -9.34
C ILE A 165 -23.20 -7.07 -9.19
N THR A 166 -24.04 -7.35 -8.20
CA THR A 166 -25.18 -6.49 -7.84
C THR A 166 -25.04 -5.87 -6.45
N GLU A 167 -24.18 -6.43 -5.61
CA GLU A 167 -23.96 -6.01 -4.23
C GLU A 167 -22.57 -6.45 -3.75
N GLY A 168 -21.99 -5.70 -2.83
CA GLY A 168 -20.68 -5.99 -2.26
C GLY A 168 -20.22 -4.92 -1.29
N GLN A 169 -19.07 -5.15 -0.68
CA GLN A 169 -18.45 -4.24 0.28
C GLN A 169 -17.11 -3.76 -0.25
N VAL A 170 -16.86 -2.46 -0.15
CA VAL A 170 -15.58 -1.84 -0.45
C VAL A 170 -14.90 -1.42 0.85
N ILE A 171 -13.71 -1.98 1.10
CA ILE A 171 -12.85 -1.55 2.18
C ILE A 171 -11.81 -0.59 1.60
N ILE A 172 -11.77 0.63 2.13
CA ILE A 172 -10.89 1.72 1.70
C ILE A 172 -9.83 1.97 2.76
N ASN A 173 -8.60 2.03 2.31
CA ASN A 173 -7.40 2.16 3.12
C ASN A 173 -6.54 3.29 2.54
N LEU A 174 -6.76 4.52 3.00
CA LEU A 174 -6.18 5.73 2.43
C LEU A 174 -5.24 6.45 3.41
N ARG A 175 -4.05 6.80 2.92
CA ARG A 175 -3.05 7.62 3.57
C ARG A 175 -2.58 8.69 2.60
N ALA A 176 -2.67 9.93 3.04
CA ALA A 176 -2.28 11.08 2.23
C ALA A 176 -1.82 12.24 3.12
N GLU A 177 -0.99 13.12 2.57
CA GLU A 177 -0.51 14.34 3.22
C GLU A 177 -1.65 15.38 3.30
N ALA A 178 -2.61 15.13 4.18
CA ALA A 178 -3.77 15.98 4.37
C ALA A 178 -4.34 15.85 5.78
N ASN A 179 -5.26 16.76 6.13
CA ASN A 179 -6.06 16.61 7.32
C ASN A 179 -6.97 15.37 7.19
N PRO A 180 -7.09 14.49 8.21
CA PRO A 180 -7.99 13.34 8.17
C PRO A 180 -9.44 13.68 7.81
N THR A 181 -9.93 14.86 8.23
CA THR A 181 -11.27 15.35 7.88
C THR A 181 -11.42 15.59 6.37
N LEU A 182 -10.36 16.07 5.71
CA LEU A 182 -10.33 16.25 4.26
C LEU A 182 -10.42 14.89 3.55
N LEU A 183 -9.74 13.87 4.06
CA LEU A 183 -9.80 12.51 3.49
C LEU A 183 -11.23 11.96 3.56
N LYS A 184 -11.89 12.11 4.71
CA LYS A 184 -13.29 11.71 4.87
C LYS A 184 -14.20 12.44 3.89
N GLN A 185 -14.01 13.75 3.73
CA GLN A 185 -14.81 14.55 2.81
C GLN A 185 -14.62 14.10 1.36
N ALA A 186 -13.37 13.82 0.95
CA ALA A 186 -13.07 13.30 -0.38
C ALA A 186 -13.74 11.94 -0.62
N VAL A 187 -13.74 11.02 0.35
CA VAL A 187 -14.45 9.74 0.20
C VAL A 187 -15.96 9.93 0.02
N ILE A 188 -16.57 10.82 0.81
CA ILE A 188 -18.01 11.12 0.69
C ILE A 188 -18.35 11.72 -0.67
N GLU A 189 -17.56 12.71 -1.12
CA GLU A 189 -17.77 13.37 -2.41
C GLU A 189 -17.53 12.42 -3.58
N ALA A 190 -16.51 11.56 -3.51
CA ALA A 190 -16.26 10.54 -4.52
C ALA A 190 -17.43 9.55 -4.62
N ILE A 191 -18.00 9.11 -3.50
CA ILE A 191 -19.20 8.25 -3.51
C ILE A 191 -20.38 8.96 -4.17
N GLN A 192 -20.66 10.22 -3.80
CA GLN A 192 -21.77 11.00 -4.39
C GLN A 192 -21.60 11.20 -5.90
N GLN A 193 -20.37 11.43 -6.36
CA GLN A 193 -20.07 11.51 -7.79
C GLN A 193 -20.26 10.15 -8.47
N MET A 194 -19.85 9.05 -7.85
CA MET A 194 -20.09 7.70 -8.36
C MET A 194 -21.59 7.40 -8.48
N GLU A 195 -22.42 7.82 -7.52
CA GLU A 195 -23.88 7.66 -7.60
C GLU A 195 -24.51 8.51 -8.72
N THR A 196 -23.87 9.62 -9.11
CA THR A 196 -24.31 10.45 -10.23
C THR A 196 -23.95 9.81 -11.57
N ASP A 197 -22.73 9.29 -11.69
CA ASP A 197 -22.22 8.68 -12.93
C ASP A 197 -22.78 7.26 -13.15
N HIS A 198 -23.08 6.54 -12.06
CA HIS A 198 -23.60 5.19 -12.03
C HIS A 198 -24.90 5.14 -11.20
N PRO A 199 -26.02 5.71 -11.69
CA PRO A 199 -27.26 5.89 -10.93
C PRO A 199 -27.92 4.57 -10.47
N GLN A 200 -27.54 3.45 -11.09
CA GLN A 200 -27.98 2.12 -10.69
C GLN A 200 -27.24 1.61 -9.44
N VAL A 201 -26.09 2.16 -9.06
CA VAL A 201 -25.26 1.72 -7.92
C VAL A 201 -25.34 2.75 -6.80
N LYS A 202 -25.75 2.31 -5.61
CA LYS A 202 -25.79 3.12 -4.40
C LYS A 202 -24.64 2.73 -3.47
N GLY A 203 -23.88 3.71 -3.00
CA GLY A 203 -22.79 3.52 -2.05
C GLY A 203 -23.15 4.08 -0.67
N THR A 204 -23.24 3.24 0.34
CA THR A 204 -23.53 3.66 1.72
C THR A 204 -22.28 3.54 2.57
N LEU A 205 -21.79 4.65 3.11
CA LEU A 205 -20.68 4.65 4.05
C LEU A 205 -21.13 4.05 5.39
N ASP A 206 -20.80 2.80 5.64
CA ASP A 206 -21.19 2.04 6.83
C ASP A 206 -20.28 2.39 8.03
N HIS A 207 -18.97 2.42 7.78
CA HIS A 207 -17.96 2.74 8.78
C HIS A 207 -16.91 3.70 8.24
N VAL A 208 -16.45 4.62 9.08
CA VAL A 208 -15.35 5.52 8.75
C VAL A 208 -14.58 5.94 9.99
N GLU A 209 -13.28 5.68 9.97
CA GLU A 209 -12.30 6.15 10.93
C GLU A 209 -11.27 7.00 10.22
N HIS A 210 -10.94 8.16 10.80
CA HIS A 210 -9.92 9.05 10.24
C HIS A 210 -9.16 9.73 11.38
N PHE A 211 -7.83 9.63 11.35
CA PHE A 211 -6.97 10.12 12.43
C PHE A 211 -5.57 10.44 11.90
N ARG A 212 -4.74 11.06 12.75
CA ARG A 212 -3.29 11.11 12.55
C ARG A 212 -2.66 10.17 13.58
N PRO A 213 -1.74 9.27 13.18
CA PRO A 213 -1.03 8.46 14.16
C PRO A 213 -0.26 9.39 15.11
N GLY A 214 -0.30 9.08 16.41
CA GLY A 214 0.58 9.73 17.38
C GLY A 214 2.03 9.32 17.14
N LYS A 215 2.99 10.05 17.72
CA LYS A 215 4.39 9.60 17.71
C LYS A 215 4.45 8.21 18.36
N PRO A 216 5.08 7.19 17.75
CA PRO A 216 5.27 5.91 18.41
C PRO A 216 6.14 6.15 19.66
N GLU A 217 5.61 5.86 20.85
CA GLU A 217 6.41 5.80 22.07
C GLU A 217 6.94 4.36 22.23
N PRO A 218 8.24 4.11 21.99
CA PRO A 218 8.80 2.77 22.13
C PRO A 218 8.68 2.30 23.58
N THR A 219 7.91 1.23 23.81
CA THR A 219 7.59 0.71 25.15
C THR A 219 8.73 -0.14 25.75
N TYR A 220 9.72 -0.53 24.94
CA TYR A 220 10.90 -1.28 25.40
C TYR A 220 12.17 -0.51 25.10
N ARG A 221 12.71 0.17 26.13
CA ARG A 221 14.13 0.50 26.18
C ARG A 221 14.82 -0.69 26.85
N LEU A 222 15.52 -1.52 26.07
CA LEU A 222 16.50 -2.45 26.65
C LEU A 222 17.64 -1.59 27.19
N SER A 223 17.61 -1.30 28.49
CA SER A 223 18.77 -0.78 29.19
C SER A 223 19.82 -1.88 29.27
N GLU A 224 20.98 -1.65 28.67
CA GLU A 224 22.15 -2.53 28.79
C GLU A 224 22.39 -2.92 30.25
N ALA A 225 22.50 -4.22 30.48
CA ALA A 225 23.03 -4.74 31.73
C ALA A 225 24.53 -4.42 31.76
N VAL A 226 24.92 -3.50 32.64
CA VAL A 226 26.32 -3.29 33.02
C VAL A 226 26.70 -4.44 33.95
N ASP A 227 27.41 -5.45 33.44
CA ASP A 227 28.11 -6.41 34.28
C ASP A 227 29.53 -5.91 34.58
N SER A 228 29.83 -5.94 35.88
CA SER A 228 31.01 -5.46 36.60
C SER A 228 32.26 -6.31 36.45
#